data_AF-A0AA43QL31-F1
#
_entry.id   AF-A0AA43QL31-F1
#
_cell.length_a   1.000
_cell.length_b   1.000
_cell.length_c   1.000
_cell.angle_alpha   90.00
_cell.angle_beta   90.00
_cell.angle_gamma   90.00
#
_symmetry.space_group_name_H-M   'P 1'
#
loop_
_entity.id
_entity.type
_entity.pdbx_description
1 polymer ?
#
loop_
_entity_poly.entity_id
_entity_poly.type
_entity_poly.pdbx_seq_one_letter_code
_entity_poly.pdbx_strand_id
1 'polypeptide(L)'
;MAYYIMPPDRATPAIAPSLARKERGIGTLYAPDGSASSNGIGNNASSALGGSAESENPTVLPEEALARFHFTFLIRHPKYSIPSYMRCTTPPLSEVTGFLNFMPSEAGYAELRRLFDYCRSVATSNAHSSEAVEFCVIDADDLLANPSGVLEAFCHDVGLDYDPQMLKWDTDDDHKQAKEAFEKWKGFHDDAISSRGLEARQKKEAKSPGQDDEEWTIKFGPENAKVIREVVDANMEDYNYLKQFALKL
;
A
#
# COMPACT_ATOMS: atom_id res chain seq x y z
N MET A 1 2.10 -0.36 0.90
CA MET A 1 1.63 -0.93 -0.38
C MET A 1 0.75 -2.13 -0.07
N ALA A 2 -0.52 -2.13 -0.50
CA ALA A 2 -1.50 -3.17 -0.15
C ALA A 2 -1.11 -4.58 -0.64
N TYR A 3 -0.24 -4.66 -1.66
CA TYR A 3 0.31 -5.90 -2.21
C TYR A 3 0.79 -6.90 -1.15
N TYR A 4 1.58 -6.45 -0.18
CA TYR A 4 2.20 -7.36 0.80
C TYR A 4 1.27 -7.87 1.90
N ILE A 5 0.04 -7.34 1.98
CA ILE A 5 -0.98 -7.84 2.90
C ILE A 5 -2.07 -8.65 2.17
N MET A 6 -1.93 -8.84 0.86
CA MET A 6 -2.79 -9.68 0.05
C MET A 6 -2.10 -11.00 -0.28
N PRO A 7 -2.86 -12.09 -0.53
CA PRO A 7 -2.30 -13.31 -1.07
C PRO A 7 -1.61 -13.04 -2.42
N PRO A 8 -0.41 -13.59 -2.65
CA PRO A 8 0.27 -13.45 -3.93
C PRO A 8 -0.55 -14.10 -5.05
N ASP A 9 -0.40 -13.58 -6.28
CA ASP A 9 -1.00 -14.13 -7.50
C ASP A 9 -2.52 -14.36 -7.45
N ARG A 10 -3.23 -13.57 -6.63
CA ARG A 10 -4.68 -13.71 -6.38
C ARG A 10 -5.06 -15.10 -5.85
N ALA A 11 -4.14 -15.75 -5.12
CA ALA A 11 -4.44 -16.98 -4.40
C ALA A 11 -5.58 -16.79 -3.39
N THR A 12 -6.19 -17.90 -2.98
CA THR A 12 -7.23 -17.88 -1.94
C THR A 12 -6.67 -17.25 -0.66
N PRO A 13 -7.38 -16.27 -0.04
CA PRO A 13 -6.98 -15.70 1.23
C PRO A 13 -6.84 -16.75 2.33
N ALA A 14 -5.73 -16.65 3.06
CA ALA A 14 -5.45 -17.41 4.25
C ALA A 14 -4.60 -16.55 5.18
N ILE A 15 -4.87 -16.61 6.49
CA ILE A 15 -4.12 -15.84 7.47
C ILE A 15 -2.66 -16.30 7.48
N ALA A 16 -1.73 -15.34 7.51
CA ALA A 16 -0.31 -15.66 7.57
C ALA A 16 -0.03 -16.55 8.79
N PRO A 17 0.74 -17.65 8.67
CA PRO A 17 0.96 -18.57 9.79
C PRO A 17 1.56 -17.91 11.04
N SER A 18 2.32 -16.82 10.87
CA SER A 18 2.87 -16.01 11.97
C SER A 18 1.81 -15.22 12.75
N LEU A 19 0.65 -14.97 12.14
CA LEU A 19 -0.49 -14.26 12.69
C LEU A 19 -1.62 -15.19 13.13
N ALA A 20 -1.52 -16.48 12.81
CA ALA A 20 -2.48 -17.48 13.25
C ALA A 20 -2.51 -17.55 14.78
N ARG A 21 -3.73 -17.57 15.34
CA ARG A 21 -3.93 -17.69 16.79
C ARG A 21 -3.38 -19.04 17.24
N LYS A 22 -2.30 -19.03 18.04
CA LYS A 22 -1.85 -20.24 18.72
C LYS A 22 -2.89 -20.59 19.79
N GLU A 23 -3.61 -21.69 19.61
CA GLU A 23 -4.44 -22.23 20.68
C GLU A 23 -3.55 -22.54 21.89
N ARG A 24 -3.70 -21.79 22.98
CA ARG A 24 -3.10 -22.13 24.28
C ARG A 24 -3.91 -23.28 24.87
N GLY A 25 -3.51 -24.52 24.60
CA GLY A 25 -4.10 -25.66 25.29
C GLY A 25 -3.82 -27.03 24.69
N ILE A 26 -2.62 -27.57 24.91
CA ILE A 26 -2.47 -29.03 25.06
C ILE A 26 -1.58 -29.23 26.30
N GLY A 27 -2.19 -29.78 27.35
CA GLY A 27 -1.60 -29.91 28.67
C GLY A 27 -0.32 -30.75 28.68
N THR A 28 0.65 -30.30 29.46
CA THR A 28 1.77 -31.12 29.93
C THR A 28 1.21 -32.22 30.83
N LEU A 29 0.85 -33.37 30.27
CA LEU A 29 0.77 -34.60 31.04
C LEU A 29 2.17 -35.21 31.10
N TYR A 30 2.75 -35.16 32.29
CA TYR A 30 3.90 -35.98 32.67
C TYR A 30 3.59 -37.46 32.41
N ALA A 31 4.47 -38.14 31.70
CA ALA A 31 4.67 -39.58 31.82
C ALA A 31 6.18 -39.89 31.72
N PRO A 32 6.74 -40.73 32.61
CA PRO A 32 8.18 -40.96 32.71
C PRO A 32 8.67 -42.01 31.70
N ASP A 33 9.97 -41.88 31.35
CA ASP A 33 10.90 -42.82 30.72
C ASP A 33 10.40 -44.09 30.02
N GLY A 34 10.85 -44.28 28.76
CA GLY A 34 11.14 -45.62 28.25
C GLY A 34 10.95 -45.87 26.74
N SER A 35 12.06 -46.08 26.05
CA SER A 35 12.24 -46.89 24.83
C SER A 35 11.87 -46.34 23.45
N ALA A 36 12.83 -46.49 22.54
CA ALA A 36 12.74 -46.23 21.11
C ALA A 36 11.97 -47.34 20.38
N SER A 37 11.14 -46.96 19.41
CA SER A 37 10.87 -47.77 18.21
C SER A 37 10.23 -46.92 17.10
N SER A 38 10.53 -47.28 15.86
CA SER A 38 10.28 -46.56 14.62
C SER A 38 8.91 -46.82 13.98
N ASN A 39 8.55 -45.91 13.07
CA ASN A 39 7.57 -45.99 11.97
C ASN A 39 6.07 -46.13 12.29
N GLY A 40 5.38 -44.99 12.23
CA GLY A 40 3.97 -44.89 11.91
C GLY A 40 3.73 -43.73 10.93
N ILE A 41 3.59 -44.06 9.64
CA ILE A 41 3.07 -43.16 8.60
C ILE A 41 1.60 -42.89 8.95
N GLY A 42 1.35 -41.73 9.56
CA GLY A 42 0.02 -41.18 9.80
C GLY A 42 -0.10 -39.85 9.08
N ASN A 43 -0.72 -39.87 7.90
CA ASN A 43 -1.05 -38.70 7.10
C ASN A 43 -1.96 -37.76 7.90
N ASN A 44 -1.39 -36.72 8.52
CA ASN A 44 -2.12 -35.52 8.94
C ASN A 44 -1.18 -34.34 9.25
N ALA A 45 -0.14 -34.16 8.43
CA ALA A 45 0.75 -32.99 8.52
C ALA A 45 0.33 -31.82 7.60
N SER A 46 -0.88 -31.86 7.03
CA SER A 46 -1.39 -30.80 6.14
C SER A 46 -2.31 -29.78 6.81
N SER A 47 -2.68 -29.95 8.08
CA SER A 47 -3.62 -29.06 8.77
C SER A 47 -2.99 -28.07 9.75
N ALA A 48 -1.66 -28.08 9.93
CA ALA A 48 -0.98 -27.26 10.95
C ALA A 48 -0.18 -26.07 10.38
N LEU A 49 -0.14 -25.89 9.05
CA LEU A 49 0.56 -24.77 8.39
C LEU A 49 -0.35 -23.87 7.54
N GLY A 50 -1.63 -24.21 7.38
CA GLY A 50 -2.61 -23.33 6.74
C GLY A 50 -3.28 -22.46 7.80
N GLY A 51 -3.06 -21.15 7.77
CA GLY A 51 -3.89 -20.25 8.58
C GLY A 51 -5.35 -20.42 8.19
N SER A 52 -6.24 -20.39 9.19
CA SER A 52 -7.68 -20.44 8.97
C SER A 52 -8.10 -19.27 8.08
N ALA A 53 -8.76 -19.52 6.96
CA ALA A 53 -9.34 -18.44 6.16
C ALA A 53 -10.50 -17.81 6.94
N GLU A 54 -10.54 -16.47 6.99
CA GLU A 54 -11.70 -15.73 7.47
C GLU A 54 -12.61 -15.46 6.27
N SER A 55 -13.92 -15.70 6.43
CA SER A 55 -14.88 -15.48 5.34
C SER A 55 -14.83 -14.01 4.91
N GLU A 56 -14.77 -13.76 3.61
CA GLU A 56 -14.80 -12.43 2.98
C GLU A 56 -13.58 -11.51 3.23
N ASN A 57 -12.67 -11.83 4.15
CA ASN A 57 -11.42 -11.11 4.35
C ASN A 57 -10.43 -11.40 3.19
N PRO A 58 -10.08 -10.40 2.35
CA PRO A 58 -9.20 -10.63 1.21
C PRO A 58 -7.72 -10.67 1.59
N THR A 59 -7.36 -10.39 2.84
CA THR A 59 -5.99 -10.18 3.30
C THR A 59 -5.39 -11.41 3.97
N VAL A 60 -4.07 -11.37 4.20
CA VAL A 60 -3.37 -12.34 5.06
C VAL A 60 -3.36 -11.93 6.54
N LEU A 61 -3.99 -10.80 6.87
CA LEU A 61 -4.09 -10.26 8.23
C LEU A 61 -5.44 -10.66 8.83
N PRO A 62 -5.51 -11.04 10.12
CA PRO A 62 -6.80 -11.35 10.74
C PRO A 62 -7.66 -10.07 10.88
N GLU A 63 -8.98 -10.22 10.81
CA GLU A 63 -9.94 -9.12 10.95
C GLU A 63 -9.72 -8.33 12.24
N GLU A 64 -9.43 -9.03 13.35
CA GLU A 64 -9.10 -8.42 14.64
C GLU A 64 -7.89 -7.47 14.53
N ALA A 65 -6.89 -7.80 13.70
CA ALA A 65 -5.76 -6.91 13.48
C ALA A 65 -6.16 -5.69 12.65
N LEU A 66 -6.94 -5.89 11.59
CA LEU A 66 -7.41 -4.79 10.72
C LEU A 66 -8.31 -3.81 11.50
N ALA A 67 -9.18 -4.31 12.38
CA ALA A 67 -10.11 -3.52 13.18
C ALA A 67 -9.43 -2.54 14.16
N ARG A 68 -8.11 -2.68 14.37
CA ARG A 68 -7.32 -1.78 15.25
C ARG A 68 -6.82 -0.53 14.54
N PHE A 69 -7.04 -0.41 13.24
CA PHE A 69 -6.56 0.69 12.44
C PHE A 69 -7.72 1.53 11.91
N HIS A 70 -7.48 2.83 11.80
CA HIS A 70 -8.26 3.72 10.96
C HIS A 70 -7.54 3.83 9.60
N PHE A 71 -8.25 3.58 8.50
CA PHE A 71 -7.64 3.48 7.17
C PHE A 71 -7.85 4.75 6.36
N THR A 72 -6.77 5.28 5.81
CA THR A 72 -6.77 6.31 4.78
C THR A 72 -6.10 5.77 3.53
N PHE A 73 -6.66 6.07 2.36
CA PHE A 73 -6.20 5.55 1.08
C PHE A 73 -5.62 6.67 0.21
N LEU A 74 -4.30 6.69 0.02
CA LEU A 74 -3.65 7.60 -0.93
C LEU A 74 -3.54 6.92 -2.30
N ILE A 75 -4.14 7.52 -3.33
CA ILE A 75 -4.05 7.08 -4.72
C ILE A 75 -3.29 8.10 -5.55
N ARG A 76 -2.65 7.64 -6.63
CA ARG A 76 -1.98 8.48 -7.62
C ARG A 76 -2.32 7.96 -8.99
N HIS A 77 -2.40 8.82 -10.00
CA HIS A 77 -2.67 8.34 -11.35
C HIS A 77 -1.56 7.39 -11.84
N PRO A 78 -1.89 6.20 -12.40
CA PRO A 78 -0.90 5.23 -12.88
C PRO A 78 0.16 5.80 -13.83
N LYS A 79 -0.22 6.70 -14.75
CA LYS A 79 0.71 7.36 -15.68
C LYS A 79 1.85 8.13 -15.00
N TYR A 80 1.70 8.48 -13.72
CA TYR A 80 2.76 9.12 -12.94
C TYR A 80 3.43 8.16 -11.97
N SER A 81 2.69 7.22 -11.36
CA SER A 81 3.24 6.29 -10.38
C SER A 81 4.12 5.21 -11.02
N ILE A 82 3.69 4.63 -12.15
CA ILE A 82 4.36 3.50 -12.80
C ILE A 82 5.73 3.91 -13.37
N PRO A 83 5.87 4.99 -14.17
CA PRO A 83 7.20 5.41 -14.61
C PRO A 83 8.08 5.91 -13.46
N SER A 84 7.48 6.40 -12.36
CA SER A 84 8.23 6.73 -11.15
C SER A 84 8.80 5.48 -10.48
N TYR A 85 8.04 4.38 -10.44
CA TYR A 85 8.52 3.10 -9.92
C TYR A 85 9.59 2.49 -10.85
N MET A 86 9.37 2.49 -12.17
CA MET A 86 10.37 2.06 -13.16
C MET A 86 11.69 2.82 -13.02
N ARG A 87 11.63 4.13 -12.75
CA ARG A 87 12.83 4.94 -12.48
C ARG A 87 13.61 4.40 -11.28
N CYS A 88 12.95 3.97 -10.20
CA CYS A 88 13.62 3.42 -9.02
C CYS A 88 14.28 2.05 -9.26
N THR A 89 13.88 1.36 -10.33
CA THR A 89 14.40 0.04 -10.71
C THR A 89 15.31 0.06 -11.93
N THR A 90 15.68 1.26 -12.41
CA THR A 90 16.55 1.45 -13.58
C THR A 90 17.82 2.24 -13.19
N PRO A 91 19.00 1.91 -13.73
CA PRO A 91 20.20 2.72 -13.51
C PRO A 91 20.01 4.17 -13.96
N PRO A 92 20.63 5.15 -13.26
CA PRO A 92 21.55 4.96 -12.13
C PRO A 92 20.85 4.76 -10.77
N LEU A 93 19.54 4.99 -10.68
CA LEU A 93 18.86 5.01 -9.38
C LEU A 93 18.76 3.62 -8.74
N SER A 94 18.62 2.56 -9.54
CA SER A 94 18.66 1.17 -9.05
C SER A 94 19.95 0.80 -8.31
N GLU A 95 21.08 1.47 -8.63
CA GLU A 95 22.36 1.25 -7.96
C GLU A 95 22.36 1.86 -6.54
N VAL A 96 21.54 2.88 -6.32
CA VAL A 96 21.36 3.53 -5.00
C VAL A 96 20.31 2.80 -4.19
N THR A 97 19.18 2.45 -4.82
CA THR A 97 18.05 1.82 -4.15
C THR A 97 18.33 0.35 -3.84
N GLY A 98 19.14 -0.33 -4.67
CA GLY A 98 19.33 -1.78 -4.64
C GLY A 98 18.16 -2.58 -5.23
N PHE A 99 17.13 -1.90 -5.77
CA PHE A 99 15.99 -2.54 -6.41
C PHE A 99 16.31 -2.70 -7.89
N LEU A 100 16.63 -3.93 -8.32
CA LEU A 100 17.07 -4.20 -9.68
C LEU A 100 15.95 -4.70 -10.61
N ASN A 101 14.80 -5.03 -10.04
CA ASN A 101 13.69 -5.64 -10.77
C ASN A 101 12.44 -4.80 -10.62
N PHE A 102 11.77 -4.54 -11.75
CA PHE A 102 10.43 -3.98 -11.78
C PHE A 102 9.41 -5.12 -11.67
N MET A 103 8.54 -5.07 -10.66
CA MET A 103 7.48 -6.05 -10.47
C MET A 103 6.11 -5.41 -10.75
N PRO A 104 5.47 -5.68 -11.91
CA PRO A 104 4.16 -5.11 -12.24
C PRO A 104 3.08 -5.29 -11.17
N SER A 105 3.11 -6.43 -10.47
CA SER A 105 2.16 -6.75 -9.40
C SER A 105 2.28 -5.82 -8.18
N GLU A 106 3.44 -5.20 -7.97
CA GLU A 106 3.62 -4.20 -6.93
C GLU A 106 2.95 -2.85 -7.28
N ALA A 107 2.40 -2.66 -8.48
CA ALA A 107 1.56 -1.49 -8.75
C ALA A 107 0.41 -1.36 -7.72
N GLY A 108 -0.16 -2.49 -7.30
CA GLY A 108 -0.97 -2.60 -6.08
C GLY A 108 -2.37 -1.97 -6.12
N TYR A 109 -2.86 -1.51 -7.28
CA TYR A 109 -4.16 -0.82 -7.37
C TYR A 109 -5.33 -1.77 -7.14
N ALA A 110 -5.29 -2.97 -7.73
CA ALA A 110 -6.30 -4.01 -7.51
C ALA A 110 -6.34 -4.46 -6.04
N GLU A 111 -5.17 -4.58 -5.42
CA GLU A 111 -5.01 -4.91 -4.00
C GLU A 111 -5.57 -3.79 -3.11
N LEU A 112 -5.28 -2.53 -3.46
CA LEU A 112 -5.79 -1.38 -2.73
C LEU A 112 -7.32 -1.28 -2.82
N ARG A 113 -7.90 -1.51 -4.00
CA ARG A 113 -9.35 -1.58 -4.20
C ARG A 113 -10.00 -2.67 -3.36
N ARG A 114 -9.46 -3.89 -3.38
CA ARG A 114 -9.98 -5.01 -2.57
C ARG A 114 -9.93 -4.70 -1.08
N LEU A 115 -8.85 -4.08 -0.59
CA LEU A 115 -8.75 -3.64 0.80
C LEU A 115 -9.80 -2.59 1.12
N PHE A 116 -9.94 -1.57 0.27
CA PHE A 116 -10.93 -0.51 0.43
C PHE A 116 -12.36 -1.05 0.50
N ASP A 117 -12.75 -1.90 -0.46
CA ASP A 117 -14.09 -2.50 -0.50
C ASP A 117 -14.37 -3.35 0.75
N TYR A 118 -13.37 -4.10 1.23
CA TYR A 118 -13.48 -4.88 2.46
C TYR A 118 -13.61 -4.01 3.71
N CYS A 119 -12.77 -2.98 3.86
CA CYS A 119 -12.89 -2.05 4.98
C CYS A 119 -14.29 -1.40 4.99
N ARG A 120 -14.82 -1.04 3.82
CA ARG A 120 -16.17 -0.46 3.70
C ARG A 120 -17.28 -1.45 4.04
N SER A 121 -17.17 -2.71 3.64
CA SER A 121 -18.17 -3.74 3.96
C SER A 121 -18.23 -4.05 5.45
N VAL A 122 -17.08 -4.15 6.11
CA VAL A 122 -16.99 -4.38 7.57
C VAL A 122 -17.55 -3.19 8.34
N ALA A 123 -17.20 -1.97 7.94
CA ALA A 123 -17.70 -0.76 8.59
C ALA A 123 -19.22 -0.61 8.47
N THR A 124 -19.78 -0.96 7.29
CA THR A 124 -21.23 -0.95 7.07
C THR A 124 -21.95 -2.02 7.91
N SER A 125 -21.33 -3.20 8.06
CA SER A 125 -21.90 -4.30 8.86
C SER A 125 -21.88 -4.04 10.37
N ASN A 126 -20.88 -3.30 10.86
CA ASN A 126 -20.71 -3.00 12.30
C ASN A 126 -21.46 -1.73 12.75
N ALA A 127 -21.85 -0.85 11.82
CA ALA A 127 -22.59 0.36 12.13
C ALA A 127 -24.02 0.05 12.60
N HIS A 128 -24.31 0.31 13.88
CA HIS A 128 -25.68 0.34 14.42
C HIS A 128 -26.42 1.64 14.08
N SER A 129 -25.75 2.57 13.39
CA SER A 129 -26.28 3.84 12.90
C SER A 129 -26.44 3.79 11.38
N SER A 130 -27.45 4.48 10.87
CA SER A 130 -27.77 4.61 9.45
C SER A 130 -26.81 5.51 8.65
N GLU A 131 -25.68 5.93 9.24
CA GLU A 131 -24.70 6.80 8.59
C GLU A 131 -23.58 5.93 8.00
N ALA A 132 -23.38 6.05 6.69
CA ALA A 132 -22.32 5.35 5.99
C ALA A 132 -20.96 5.81 6.56
N VAL A 133 -20.13 4.85 6.96
CA VAL A 133 -18.73 5.15 7.30
C VAL A 133 -18.03 5.57 6.01
N GLU A 134 -17.72 6.85 5.90
CA GLU A 134 -16.92 7.39 4.81
C GLU A 134 -15.44 7.15 5.15
N PHE A 135 -14.70 6.63 4.18
CA PHE A 135 -13.25 6.43 4.31
C PHE A 135 -12.55 7.55 3.55
N CYS A 136 -11.52 8.15 4.16
CA CYS A 136 -10.73 9.16 3.48
C CYS A 136 -9.89 8.54 2.36
N VAL A 137 -10.24 8.88 1.12
CA VAL A 137 -9.44 8.61 -0.08
C VAL A 137 -8.86 9.93 -0.59
N ILE A 138 -7.54 9.99 -0.71
CA ILE A 138 -6.81 11.17 -1.17
C ILE A 138 -6.25 10.87 -2.55
N ASP A 139 -6.62 11.66 -3.57
CA ASP A 139 -5.92 11.65 -4.85
C ASP A 139 -4.71 12.59 -4.79
N ALA A 140 -3.55 12.09 -5.21
CA ALA A 140 -2.30 12.82 -5.15
C ALA A 140 -2.27 14.07 -6.04
N ASP A 141 -2.99 14.10 -7.17
CA ASP A 141 -3.07 15.29 -8.01
C ASP A 141 -3.93 16.37 -7.32
N ASP A 142 -5.00 15.97 -6.61
CA ASP A 142 -5.84 16.89 -5.83
C ASP A 142 -5.07 17.43 -4.61
N LEU A 143 -4.33 16.58 -3.89
CA LEU A 143 -3.42 16.99 -2.81
C LEU A 143 -2.40 18.00 -3.30
N LEU A 144 -1.81 17.78 -4.48
CA LEU A 144 -0.80 18.68 -5.03
C LEU A 144 -1.41 19.98 -5.59
N ALA A 145 -2.70 19.99 -5.95
CA ALA A 145 -3.41 21.18 -6.40
C ALA A 145 -3.85 22.06 -5.22
N ASN A 146 -4.28 21.46 -4.11
CA ASN A 146 -4.71 22.16 -2.90
C ASN A 146 -4.19 21.47 -1.62
N PRO A 147 -2.90 21.59 -1.29
CA PRO A 147 -2.32 20.91 -0.13
C PRO A 147 -2.98 21.28 1.20
N SER A 148 -3.31 22.56 1.38
CA SER A 148 -3.92 23.06 2.63
C SER A 148 -5.31 22.51 2.84
N GLY A 149 -6.20 22.60 1.83
CA GLY A 149 -7.56 22.07 1.95
C GLY A 149 -7.58 20.55 2.12
N VAL A 150 -6.74 19.82 1.38
CA VAL A 150 -6.69 18.34 1.50
C VAL A 150 -6.14 17.93 2.86
N LEU A 151 -5.11 18.59 3.37
CA LEU A 151 -4.55 18.27 4.67
C LEU A 151 -5.52 18.63 5.81
N GLU A 152 -6.21 19.77 5.72
CA GLU A 152 -7.24 20.16 6.68
C GLU A 152 -8.40 19.14 6.72
N ALA A 153 -8.91 18.73 5.56
CA ALA A 153 -9.95 17.71 5.45
C ALA A 153 -9.49 16.35 5.98
N PHE A 154 -8.25 15.94 5.69
CA PHE A 154 -7.66 14.73 6.25
C PHE A 154 -7.57 14.80 7.78
N CYS A 155 -7.04 15.91 8.33
CA CYS A 155 -6.96 16.11 9.79
C CYS A 155 -8.33 15.99 10.46
N HIS A 156 -9.36 16.63 9.90
CA HIS A 156 -10.73 16.51 10.39
C HIS A 156 -11.24 15.06 10.40
N ASP A 157 -11.02 14.32 9.29
CA ASP A 157 -11.47 12.92 9.15
C ASP A 157 -10.83 11.98 10.20
N VAL A 158 -9.53 12.14 10.45
CA VAL A 158 -8.78 11.29 11.37
C VAL A 158 -8.75 11.80 12.83
N GLY A 159 -9.45 12.89 13.12
CA GLY A 159 -9.55 13.46 14.47
C GLY A 159 -8.28 14.17 14.97
N LEU A 160 -7.51 14.78 14.07
CA LEU A 160 -6.34 15.60 14.37
C LEU A 160 -6.66 17.09 14.20
N ASP A 161 -6.04 17.93 15.05
CA ASP A 161 -6.09 19.38 14.88
C ASP A 161 -5.20 19.79 13.69
N TYR A 162 -5.78 20.50 12.71
CA TYR A 162 -5.01 21.03 11.60
C TYR A 162 -4.16 22.24 12.02
N ASP A 163 -2.88 22.22 11.68
CA ASP A 163 -1.98 23.37 11.77
C ASP A 163 -1.36 23.65 10.38
N PRO A 164 -1.51 24.86 9.82
CA PRO A 164 -0.86 25.24 8.55
C PRO A 164 0.67 25.03 8.53
N GLN A 165 1.34 25.01 9.69
CA GLN A 165 2.77 24.70 9.78
C GLN A 165 3.09 23.24 9.40
N MET A 166 2.12 22.33 9.41
CA MET A 166 2.32 20.93 8.95
C MET A 166 2.76 20.83 7.48
N LEU A 167 2.56 21.89 6.68
CA LEU A 167 3.00 21.95 5.28
C LEU A 167 4.44 22.46 5.12
N LYS A 168 5.15 22.80 6.21
CA LYS A 168 6.46 23.44 6.17
C LYS A 168 7.46 22.69 7.05
N TRP A 169 8.64 22.42 6.51
CA TRP A 169 9.76 21.83 7.22
C TRP A 169 11.06 22.36 6.61
N ASP A 170 11.73 23.29 7.28
CA ASP A 170 12.90 23.97 6.71
C ASP A 170 13.95 24.27 7.79
N THR A 171 14.00 23.42 8.81
CA THR A 171 15.02 23.48 9.84
C THR A 171 16.02 22.34 9.68
N ASP A 172 17.25 22.55 10.17
CA ASP A 172 18.28 21.51 10.17
C ASP A 172 17.82 20.25 10.92
N ASP A 173 17.03 20.43 11.99
CA ASP A 173 16.46 19.34 12.76
C ASP A 173 15.41 18.56 11.96
N ASP A 174 14.52 19.23 11.22
CA ASP A 174 13.56 18.57 10.32
C ASP A 174 14.28 17.71 9.27
N HIS A 175 15.28 18.30 8.61
CA HIS A 175 16.04 17.61 7.57
C HIS A 175 16.85 16.44 8.13
N LYS A 176 17.38 16.57 9.35
CA LYS A 176 18.09 15.49 10.04
C LYS A 176 17.12 14.36 10.38
N GLN A 177 15.99 14.67 11.01
CA GLN A 177 14.97 13.69 11.37
C GLN A 177 14.45 12.94 10.15
N ALA A 178 14.16 13.64 9.04
CA ALA A 178 13.71 13.02 7.80
C ALA A 178 14.76 12.06 7.22
N LYS A 179 16.04 12.45 7.18
CA LYS A 179 17.13 11.59 6.70
C LYS A 179 17.28 10.33 7.54
N GLU A 180 17.21 10.46 8.87
CA GLU A 180 17.31 9.32 9.78
C GLU A 180 16.10 8.38 9.64
N ALA A 181 14.89 8.92 9.57
CA ALA A 181 13.66 8.13 9.43
C ALA A 181 13.60 7.34 8.12
N PHE A 182 14.14 7.89 7.03
CA PHE A 182 14.08 7.31 5.69
C PHE A 182 15.40 6.73 5.18
N GLU A 183 16.42 6.57 6.04
CA GLU A 183 17.76 6.10 5.66
C GLU A 183 17.72 4.78 4.87
N LYS A 184 16.83 3.85 5.26
CA LYS A 184 16.65 2.53 4.62
C LYS A 184 16.04 2.60 3.22
N TRP A 185 15.49 3.75 2.82
CA TRP A 185 14.74 3.98 1.58
C TRP A 185 15.43 5.00 0.67
N LYS A 186 16.77 5.06 0.75
CA LYS A 186 17.59 5.97 -0.06
C LYS A 186 17.24 5.86 -1.55
N GLY A 187 17.06 7.00 -2.22
CA GLY A 187 16.65 7.07 -3.62
C GLY A 187 15.13 7.06 -3.85
N PHE A 188 14.31 6.60 -2.89
CA PHE A 188 12.84 6.64 -3.03
C PHE A 188 12.22 7.95 -2.53
N HIS A 189 12.83 8.57 -1.52
CA HIS A 189 12.26 9.74 -0.83
C HIS A 189 13.15 10.98 -0.91
N ASP A 190 14.23 10.95 -1.71
CA ASP A 190 15.20 12.04 -1.80
C ASP A 190 14.56 13.38 -2.17
N ASP A 191 13.59 13.38 -3.09
CA ASP A 191 12.83 14.59 -3.48
C ASP A 191 12.07 15.18 -2.28
N ALA A 192 11.49 14.34 -1.41
CA ALA A 192 10.78 14.79 -0.21
C ALA A 192 11.74 15.22 0.90
N ILE A 193 12.81 14.45 1.14
CA ILE A 193 13.85 14.75 2.15
C ILE A 193 14.56 16.07 1.86
N SER A 194 14.74 16.41 0.57
CA SER A 194 15.37 17.65 0.14
C SER A 194 14.41 18.84 -0.01
N SER A 195 13.10 18.61 0.10
CA SER A 195 12.09 19.67 0.04
C SER A 195 12.01 20.46 1.35
N ARG A 196 11.36 21.61 1.30
CA ARG A 196 11.17 22.52 2.46
C ARG A 196 9.72 22.56 2.98
N GLY A 197 8.87 21.72 2.41
CA GLY A 197 7.43 21.79 2.58
C GLY A 197 6.66 21.20 1.40
N LEU A 198 5.34 21.22 1.53
CA LEU A 198 4.39 20.84 0.49
C LEU A 198 3.63 22.06 -0.02
N GLU A 199 4.01 22.54 -1.20
CA GLU A 199 3.39 23.68 -1.86
C GLU A 199 2.49 23.26 -3.02
N ALA A 200 1.47 24.08 -3.28
CA ALA A 200 0.56 23.86 -4.40
C ALA A 200 1.34 23.90 -5.71
N ARG A 201 1.20 22.87 -6.53
CA ARG A 201 1.85 22.78 -7.83
C ARG A 201 1.06 23.53 -8.89
N GLN A 202 1.79 24.25 -9.74
CA GLN A 202 1.25 24.77 -10.99
C GLN A 202 0.70 23.62 -11.84
N LYS A 203 -0.55 23.75 -12.29
CA LYS A 203 -1.20 22.76 -13.14
C LYS A 203 -0.46 22.69 -14.47
N LYS A 204 0.17 21.55 -14.75
CA LYS A 204 0.80 21.30 -16.05
C LYS A 204 -0.28 20.95 -17.07
N GLU A 205 -0.04 21.31 -18.33
CA GLU A 205 -0.88 20.86 -19.43
C GLU A 205 -0.90 19.33 -19.48
N ALA A 206 -2.10 18.78 -19.69
CA ALA A 206 -2.27 17.34 -19.79
C ALA A 206 -1.63 16.84 -21.09
N LYS A 207 -0.65 15.95 -20.96
CA LYS A 207 -0.05 15.25 -22.09
C LYS A 207 -1.05 14.24 -22.66
N SER A 208 -1.01 14.10 -23.97
CA SER A 208 -1.67 12.99 -24.66
C SER A 208 -0.91 11.67 -24.39
N PRO A 209 -1.58 10.50 -24.53
CA PRO A 209 -0.91 9.21 -24.36
C PRO A 209 0.34 9.04 -25.23
N GLY A 210 0.32 9.52 -26.47
CA GLY A 210 1.47 9.44 -27.37
C GLY A 210 2.66 10.29 -26.94
N GLN A 211 2.42 11.45 -26.31
CA GLN A 211 3.49 12.27 -25.74
C GLN A 211 4.12 11.63 -24.51
N ASP A 212 3.29 10.97 -23.68
CA ASP A 212 3.79 10.19 -22.54
C ASP A 212 4.66 9.01 -23.05
N ASP A 213 4.21 8.28 -24.07
CA ASP A 213 4.94 7.15 -24.65
C ASP A 213 6.28 7.56 -25.27
N GLU A 214 6.33 8.71 -25.96
CA GLU A 214 7.57 9.26 -26.52
C GLU A 214 8.57 9.62 -25.41
N GLU A 215 8.12 10.31 -24.36
CA GLU A 215 8.97 10.65 -23.22
C GLU A 215 9.50 9.40 -22.50
N TRP A 216 8.63 8.39 -22.29
CA TRP A 216 9.04 7.15 -21.65
C TRP A 216 10.03 6.37 -22.52
N THR A 217 9.86 6.37 -23.84
CA THR A 217 10.79 5.74 -24.77
C THR A 217 12.17 6.40 -24.73
N ILE A 218 12.21 7.73 -24.72
CA ILE A 218 13.47 8.50 -24.60
C ILE A 218 14.15 8.20 -23.25
N LYS A 219 13.37 8.16 -22.16
CA LYS A 219 13.90 8.08 -20.80
C LYS A 219 14.30 6.67 -20.37
N PHE A 220 13.53 5.66 -20.75
CA PHE A 220 13.67 4.29 -20.25
C PHE A 220 14.04 3.28 -21.34
N GLY A 221 14.05 3.69 -22.61
CA GLY A 221 14.16 2.80 -23.76
C GLY A 221 12.83 2.16 -24.16
N PRO A 222 12.73 1.63 -25.39
CA PRO A 222 11.46 1.15 -25.96
C PRO A 222 10.85 -0.02 -25.19
N GLU A 223 11.66 -0.96 -24.69
CA GLU A 223 11.16 -2.13 -23.96
C GLU A 223 10.51 -1.73 -22.62
N ASN A 224 11.19 -0.90 -21.82
CA ASN A 224 10.62 -0.42 -20.56
C ASN A 224 9.44 0.51 -20.77
N ALA A 225 9.44 1.34 -21.83
CA ALA A 225 8.30 2.19 -22.15
C ALA A 225 7.06 1.37 -22.48
N LYS A 226 7.21 0.26 -23.22
CA LYS A 226 6.13 -0.70 -23.48
C LYS A 226 5.61 -1.33 -22.18
N VAL A 227 6.50 -1.77 -21.29
CA VAL A 227 6.11 -2.31 -19.97
C VAL A 227 5.35 -1.26 -19.15
N ILE A 228 5.82 -0.01 -19.11
CA ILE A 228 5.14 1.08 -18.42
C ILE A 228 3.71 1.24 -18.97
N ARG A 229 3.55 1.30 -20.30
CA ARG A 229 2.23 1.44 -20.96
C ARG A 229 1.29 0.31 -20.54
N GLU A 230 1.74 -0.94 -20.67
CA GLU A 230 0.93 -2.12 -20.30
C GLU A 230 0.47 -2.07 -18.84
N VAL A 231 1.37 -1.70 -17.91
CA VAL A 231 1.05 -1.63 -16.48
C VAL A 231 0.19 -0.42 -16.15
N VAL A 232 0.38 0.73 -16.80
CA VAL A 232 -0.50 1.89 -16.65
C VAL A 232 -1.93 1.49 -17.02
N ASP A 233 -2.11 0.94 -18.23
CA ASP A 233 -3.42 0.60 -18.75
C ASP A 233 -4.11 -0.47 -17.89
N ALA A 234 -3.37 -1.48 -17.42
CA ALA A 234 -3.88 -2.54 -16.55
C ALA A 234 -4.38 -2.05 -15.18
N ASN A 235 -3.92 -0.89 -14.69
CA ASN A 235 -4.28 -0.35 -13.38
C ASN A 235 -5.25 0.84 -13.47
N MET A 236 -5.61 1.29 -14.67
CA MET A 236 -6.49 2.46 -14.85
C MET A 236 -7.91 2.22 -14.35
N GLU A 237 -8.46 1.01 -14.49
CA GLU A 237 -9.81 0.69 -14.02
C GLU A 237 -9.92 0.84 -12.50
N ASP A 238 -9.00 0.23 -11.76
CA ASP A 238 -8.99 0.27 -10.30
C ASP A 238 -8.71 1.68 -9.76
N TYR A 239 -7.80 2.43 -10.41
CA TYR A 239 -7.60 3.85 -10.11
C TYR A 239 -8.88 4.67 -10.30
N ASN A 240 -9.55 4.53 -11.45
CA ASN A 240 -10.78 5.28 -11.74
C ASN A 240 -11.94 4.89 -10.82
N TYR A 241 -11.99 3.64 -10.35
CA TYR A 241 -12.93 3.21 -9.32
C TYR A 241 -12.66 3.94 -8.00
N LEU A 242 -11.44 3.84 -7.47
CA LEU A 242 -11.06 4.46 -6.20
C LEU A 242 -11.21 5.99 -6.24
N LYS A 243 -10.92 6.62 -7.38
CA LYS A 243 -11.06 8.06 -7.57
C LYS A 243 -12.48 8.58 -7.36
N GLN A 244 -13.51 7.76 -7.55
CA GLN A 244 -14.90 8.18 -7.30
C GLN A 244 -15.17 8.50 -5.82
N PHE A 245 -14.34 7.96 -4.93
CA PHE A 245 -14.40 8.14 -3.48
C PHE A 245 -13.40 9.18 -2.96
N ALA A 246 -12.58 9.78 -3.83
CA ALA A 246 -11.61 10.79 -3.42
C ALA A 246 -12.32 12.02 -2.81
N LEU A 247 -11.67 12.64 -1.81
CA LEU A 247 -12.14 13.87 -1.18
C LEU A 247 -12.51 14.92 -2.24
N LYS A 248 -13.68 15.53 -2.08
CA LYS A 248 -14.17 16.60 -2.96
C LYS A 248 -14.09 17.91 -2.21
N LEU A 249 -13.15 18.76 -2.63
CA LEU A 249 -12.91 20.09 -2.07
C LEU A 249 -13.19 21.18 -3.09
#